data_AF-A0A960SIM2-F1
#
_entry.id   AF-A0A960SIM2-F1
#
_cell.length_a   1.000
_cell.length_b   1.000
_cell.length_c   1.000
_cell.angle_alpha   90.00
_cell.angle_beta   90.00
_cell.angle_gamma   90.00
#
_symmetry.space_group_name_H-M   'P 1'
#
loop_
_entity.id
_entity.type
_entity.pdbx_description
1 polymer ?
#
loop_
_entity_poly.entity_id
_entity_poly.type
_entity_poly.pdbx_seq_one_letter_code
_entity_poly.pdbx_strand_id
1 'polypeptide(L)' 'MSSRRNFIKQSVVGGIALGGMMSAPIEEVLAAATSKVSRASSSSQLKITDMRYVIVKHLGRPCPLLRIDTNQDIYGYG' A
#
# COMPACT_ATOMS: atom_id res chain seq x y z
N MET A 1 -27.00 -32.21 19.49
CA MET A 1 -27.65 -30.88 19.63
C MET A 1 -26.66 -29.80 20.12
N SER A 2 -25.54 -29.56 19.41
CA SER A 2 -24.47 -28.62 19.86
C SER A 2 -24.05 -27.60 18.78
N SER A 3 -24.15 -27.98 17.49
CA SER A 3 -23.71 -27.15 16.36
C SER A 3 -24.48 -25.83 16.20
N ARG A 4 -25.80 -25.82 16.43
CA ARG A 4 -26.62 -24.59 16.36
C ARG A 4 -26.25 -23.56 17.43
N ARG A 5 -25.90 -24.00 18.64
CA ARG A 5 -25.45 -23.09 19.72
C ARG A 5 -24.05 -22.55 19.45
N ASN A 6 -23.16 -23.36 18.88
CA ASN A 6 -21.84 -22.89 18.47
C ASN A 6 -21.92 -21.92 17.28
N PHE A 7 -22.82 -22.16 16.32
CA PHE A 7 -23.12 -21.23 15.24
C PHE A 7 -23.63 -19.89 15.80
N ILE A 8 -24.66 -19.88 16.66
CA ILE A 8 -25.15 -18.63 17.26
C ILE A 8 -24.06 -17.93 18.07
N LYS A 9 -23.24 -18.65 18.84
CA LYS A 9 -22.11 -18.04 19.58
C LYS A 9 -21.08 -17.40 18.65
N GLN A 10 -20.71 -18.06 17.55
CA GLN A 10 -19.78 -17.48 16.58
C GLN A 10 -20.39 -16.35 15.76
N SER A 11 -21.68 -16.45 15.40
CA SER A 11 -22.44 -15.41 14.73
C SER A 11 -22.72 -14.20 15.62
N VAL A 12 -22.75 -14.35 16.95
CA VAL A 12 -22.86 -13.25 17.91
C VAL A 12 -21.51 -12.54 18.08
N VAL A 13 -20.40 -13.28 18.12
CA VAL A 13 -19.06 -12.67 18.19
C VAL A 13 -18.71 -11.95 16.87
N GLY A 14 -19.07 -12.50 15.70
CA GLY A 14 -18.91 -11.84 14.41
C GLY A 14 -20.02 -10.83 14.06
N GLY A 15 -21.22 -11.01 14.62
CA GLY A 15 -22.41 -10.19 14.35
C GLY A 15 -22.59 -9.01 15.30
N ILE A 16 -22.01 -9.01 16.50
CA ILE A 16 -21.85 -7.80 17.31
C ILE A 16 -20.77 -6.89 16.71
N ALA A 17 -19.74 -7.46 16.08
CA ALA A 17 -18.76 -6.69 15.31
C ALA A 17 -19.41 -6.04 14.07
N LEU A 18 -20.24 -6.78 13.31
CA LEU A 18 -20.97 -6.21 12.17
C LEU A 18 -22.18 -5.33 12.58
N GLY A 19 -22.90 -5.67 13.64
CA GLY A 19 -24.04 -4.89 14.15
C GLY A 19 -23.61 -3.58 14.82
N GLY A 20 -22.44 -3.59 15.48
CA GLY A 20 -21.76 -2.37 15.93
C GLY A 20 -21.31 -1.49 14.76
N MET A 21 -20.87 -2.10 13.65
CA MET A 21 -20.54 -1.37 12.42
C MET A 21 -21.76 -0.90 11.61
N MET A 22 -22.93 -1.56 11.71
CA MET A 22 -24.17 -1.08 11.08
C MET A 22 -24.79 0.10 11.84
N SER A 23 -24.46 0.24 13.13
CA SER A 23 -24.90 1.35 14.00
C SER A 23 -23.87 2.48 14.07
N ALA A 24 -22.64 2.22 13.63
CA ALA A 24 -21.59 3.23 13.53
C ALA A 24 -21.87 4.12 12.31
N PRO A 25 -21.62 5.44 12.41
CA PRO A 25 -21.64 6.29 11.23
C PRO A 25 -20.72 5.67 10.16
N ILE A 26 -21.20 5.60 8.92
CA ILE A 26 -20.48 5.02 7.78
C ILE A 26 -19.04 5.56 7.67
N GLU A 27 -18.84 6.79 8.13
CA GLU A 27 -17.55 7.48 8.27
C GLU A 27 -16.55 6.73 9.16
N GLU A 28 -16.98 6.15 10.28
CA GLU A 28 -16.14 5.44 11.24
C GLU A 28 -15.78 4.04 10.74
N VAL A 29 -16.72 3.36 10.06
CA VAL A 29 -16.46 2.09 9.38
C VAL A 29 -15.48 2.28 8.21
N LEU A 30 -15.64 3.35 7.44
CA LEU A 30 -14.73 3.70 6.34
C LEU A 30 -13.34 4.08 6.86
N ALA A 31 -13.26 4.85 7.95
CA ALA A 31 -12.01 5.20 8.60
C ALA A 31 -11.29 3.96 9.16
N ALA A 32 -12.01 3.05 9.81
CA ALA A 32 -11.46 1.79 10.32
C ALA A 32 -11.03 0.85 9.18
N ALA A 33 -11.83 0.73 8.12
CA ALA A 33 -11.51 -0.12 6.96
C ALA A 33 -10.29 0.38 6.16
N THR A 34 -10.08 1.70 6.11
CA THR A 34 -8.94 2.31 5.40
C THR A 34 -7.74 2.57 6.32
N SER A 35 -7.87 2.38 7.64
CA SER A 35 -6.83 2.66 8.65
C SER A 35 -5.52 1.90 8.44
N LYS A 36 -5.57 0.73 7.81
CA LYS A 36 -4.39 -0.14 7.60
C LYS A 36 -3.64 0.15 6.31
N VAL A 37 -4.19 1.00 5.45
CA VAL A 37 -3.49 1.48 4.25
C VAL A 37 -2.77 2.76 4.62
N SER A 38 -1.44 2.74 4.58
CA SER A 38 -0.62 3.92 4.83
C SER A 38 -0.99 5.01 3.81
N ARG A 39 -1.72 6.05 4.24
CA ARG A 39 -1.98 7.25 3.41
C ARG A 39 -0.70 8.06 3.17
N ALA A 40 0.36 7.77 3.94
CA ALA A 40 1.72 8.22 3.68
C ALA A 40 2.38 7.49 2.48
N SER A 41 1.71 6.50 1.87
CA SER A 41 2.13 5.91 0.59
C SER A 41 1.74 6.76 -0.61
N SER A 42 1.12 7.94 -0.41
CA SER A 42 1.14 8.96 -1.46
C SER A 42 2.61 9.23 -1.76
N SER A 43 3.05 8.81 -2.96
CA SER A 43 4.43 8.89 -3.44
C SER A 43 5.10 10.10 -2.82
N SER A 44 6.08 9.86 -1.96
CA SER A 44 6.58 10.71 -0.88
C SER A 44 7.04 12.09 -1.36
N GLN A 45 6.17 12.97 -1.87
CA GLN A 45 6.49 14.16 -2.67
C GLN A 45 7.65 14.00 -3.68
N LEU A 46 8.03 12.77 -4.01
CA LEU A 46 9.22 12.47 -4.77
C LEU A 46 8.85 12.63 -6.24
N LYS A 47 9.55 13.55 -6.88
CA LYS A 47 9.39 13.94 -8.27
C LYS A 47 10.70 13.71 -8.98
N ILE A 48 10.64 13.06 -10.13
CA ILE A 48 11.79 12.94 -11.03
C ILE A 48 12.12 14.34 -11.55
N THR A 49 13.36 14.76 -11.40
CA THR A 49 13.85 16.08 -11.85
C THR A 49 14.68 15.98 -13.12
N ASP A 50 15.40 14.87 -13.32
CA ASP A 50 16.23 14.66 -14.49
C ASP A 50 16.40 13.16 -14.77
N MET A 51 16.70 12.83 -16.03
CA MET A 51 17.08 11.48 -16.46
C MET A 51 18.25 11.55 -17.43
N ARG A 52 19.30 10.78 -17.15
CA ARG A 52 20.49 10.71 -17.99
C ARG A 52 20.78 9.28 -18.38
N TYR A 53 21.13 9.06 -19.64
CA TYR A 53 21.54 7.74 -20.12
C TYR A 53 22.93 7.80 -20.73
N VAL A 54 23.67 6.71 -20.59
CA VAL A 54 24.94 6.50 -21.27
C VAL A 54 25.02 5.05 -21.72
N ILE A 55 25.61 4.82 -22.89
CA ILE A 55 25.91 3.46 -23.35
C ILE A 55 27.40 3.26 -23.17
N VAL A 56 27.78 2.38 -22.26
CA VAL A 56 29.18 2.01 -22.03
C VAL A 56 29.47 0.67 -22.67
N LYS A 57 30.74 0.39 -22.97
CA LYS A 57 31.17 -0.93 -23.43
C LYS A 57 31.74 -1.72 -22.25
N HIS A 58 31.10 -2.83 -21.91
CA HIS A 58 31.58 -3.75 -20.88
C HIS A 58 31.65 -5.17 -21.46
N LEU A 59 32.80 -5.85 -21.28
CA LEU A 59 33.06 -7.18 -21.84
C LEU A 59 32.74 -7.30 -23.34
N GLY A 60 33.08 -6.26 -24.10
CA GLY A 60 32.84 -6.22 -25.56
C GLY A 60 31.40 -5.91 -25.98
N ARG A 61 30.46 -5.76 -25.04
CA ARG A 61 29.02 -5.54 -25.30
C ARG A 61 28.60 -4.12 -24.89
N PRO A 62 27.64 -3.50 -25.59
CA PRO A 62 27.01 -2.27 -25.14
C PRO A 62 26.13 -2.55 -23.91
N CYS A 63 26.38 -1.83 -22.83
CA CYS A 63 25.63 -1.86 -21.58
C CYS A 63 25.04 -0.46 -21.36
N PRO A 64 23.73 -0.27 -21.58
CA PRO A 64 23.08 0.98 -21.26
C PRO A 64 23.02 1.14 -19.74
N LEU A 65 23.29 2.35 -19.26
CA LEU A 65 23.09 2.77 -17.88
C LEU A 65 22.12 3.93 -17.87
N LEU A 66 21.10 3.86 -17.03
CA LEU A 66 20.13 4.91 -16.81
C LEU A 66 20.30 5.46 -15.39
N ARG A 67 20.43 6.78 -15.26
CA ARG A 67 20.39 7.50 -14.00
C ARG A 67 19.10 8.31 -13.94
N ILE A 68 18.38 8.19 -12.83
CA ILE A 68 17.16 8.96 -12.55
C ILE A 68 17.41 9.79 -11.30
N ASP A 69 17.34 11.12 -11.42
CA ASP A 69 17.52 12.06 -10.32
C ASP A 69 16.16 12.57 -9.84
N THR A 70 16.09 12.94 -8.56
CA THR A 70 14.84 13.37 -7.91
C THR A 70 14.99 14.69 -7.15
N ASN A 71 13.87 15.33 -6.83
CA ASN A 71 13.81 16.56 -6.03
C ASN A 71 14.25 16.41 -4.57
N GLN A 72 14.54 15.19 -4.13
CA GLN A 72 15.01 14.89 -2.77
C GLN A 72 16.52 14.63 -2.73
N ASP A 73 17.23 14.94 -3.81
CA ASP A 73 18.68 14.69 -3.96
C ASP A 73 19.06 13.20 -3.79
N ILE A 74 18.11 12.31 -4.05
CA ILE A 74 18.36 10.87 -4.19
C ILE A 74 18.26 10.47 -5.66
N TYR A 75 19.05 9.48 -6.05
CA TYR A 75 19.10 8.99 -7.41
C TYR A 75 19.16 7.46 -7.47
N GLY A 76 18.66 6.91 -8.58
CA GLY A 76 18.70 5.48 -8.87
C GLY A 76 19.49 5.18 -10.15
N TYR A 77 20.08 3.99 -10.22
CA TYR A 77 20.71 3.44 -11.42
C TYR A 77 19.99 2.18 -11.89
N GLY A 78 19.89 2.00 -13.20
CA GLY A 78 19.34 0.83 -13.87
C GLY A 78 20.11 0.47 -15.14
#